data_AF-A0A960EN34-F1
#
_entry.id   AF-A0A960EN34-F1
#
_cell.length_a   1.000
_cell.length_b   1.000
_cell.length_c   1.000
_cell.angle_alpha   90.00
_cell.angle_beta   90.00
_cell.angle_gamma   90.00
#
_symmetry.space_group_name_H-M   'P 1'
#
loop_
_entity.id
_entity.type
_entity.pdbx_description
1 polymer ?
#
loop_
_entity_poly.entity_id
_entity_poly.type
_entity_poly.pdbx_seq_one_letter_code
_entity_poly.pdbx_strand_id
1 'polypeptide(L)' 'MAVVKWSVSIEEGLASRVEAHVGDRGLSKFVARAVESELERDQLGQYLDELDEQFGVLPASSVERVDQLWPS' A
#
# COMPACT_ATOMS: atom_id res chain seq x y z
N MET A 1 -20.68 12.03 3.94
CA MET A 1 -19.57 11.64 4.83
C MET A 1 -19.00 12.87 5.51
N ALA A 2 -18.68 12.79 6.79
CA ALA A 2 -17.94 13.82 7.49
C ALA A 2 -16.45 13.73 7.10
N VAL A 3 -15.79 14.88 6.92
CA VAL A 3 -14.36 14.95 6.58
C VAL A 3 -13.62 15.57 7.75
N VAL A 4 -12.48 14.99 8.13
CA VAL A 4 -11.58 15.52 9.17
C VAL A 4 -10.32 16.06 8.50
N LYS A 5 -9.91 17.28 8.87
CA LYS A 5 -8.68 17.90 8.35
C LYS A 5 -7.52 17.63 9.32
N TRP A 6 -6.43 17.08 8.79
CA TRP A 6 -5.16 16.95 9.50
C TRP A 6 -4.12 17.88 8.88
N SER A 7 -3.15 18.31 9.69
CA SER A 7 -1.97 19.06 9.23
C SER A 7 -0.75 18.23 9.56
N VAL A 8 0.04 17.87 8.55
CA VAL A 8 1.23 17.03 8.68
C VAL A 8 2.36 17.70 7.93
N SER A 9 3.55 17.73 8.53
CA SER A 9 4.75 18.24 7.87
C SER A 9 5.33 17.16 6.96
N ILE A 10 5.61 17.53 5.71
CA ILE A 10 6.26 16.67 4.72
C ILE A 10 7.50 17.37 4.17
N GLU A 11 8.44 16.59 3.63
CA GLU A 11 9.62 17.13 2.97
C GLU A 11 9.22 18.01 1.77
N GLU A 12 9.86 19.17 1.63
CA GLU A 12 9.55 20.13 0.55
C GLU A 12 9.72 19.50 -0.84
N GLY A 13 10.78 18.72 -1.06
CA GLY A 13 10.99 18.04 -2.34
C GLY A 13 9.92 17.00 -2.67
N LEU A 14 9.33 16.37 -1.65
CA LEU A 14 8.18 15.48 -1.83
C LEU A 14 6.91 16.28 -2.16
N ALA A 15 6.66 17.37 -1.42
CA ALA A 15 5.51 18.24 -1.66
C ALA A 15 5.49 18.76 -3.10
N SER A 16 6.61 19.32 -3.58
CA SER A 16 6.72 19.84 -4.95
C SER A 16 6.51 18.77 -6.01
N ARG A 17 7.02 17.54 -5.80
CA ARG A 17 6.81 16.42 -6.74
C ARG A 17 5.35 15.99 -6.79
N VAL A 18 4.68 15.93 -5.64
CA VAL A 18 3.26 15.58 -5.59
C VAL A 18 2.42 16.66 -6.27
N GLU A 19 2.66 17.93 -5.96
CA GLU A 19 1.96 19.07 -6.58
C GLU A 19 2.12 19.07 -8.11
N ALA A 20 3.34 18.85 -8.61
CA ALA A 20 3.60 18.74 -10.04
C ALA A 20 2.88 17.55 -10.70
N HIS A 21 2.69 16.44 -9.97
CA HIS A 21 2.01 15.25 -10.48
C HIS A 21 0.49 15.41 -10.53
N VAL A 22 -0.11 16.07 -9.54
CA VAL A 22 -1.58 16.08 -9.33
C VAL A 22 -2.25 17.39 -9.78
N GLY A 23 -1.49 18.48 -9.90
CA GLY A 23 -1.98 19.82 -10.24
C GLY A 23 -2.84 20.48 -9.14
N ASP A 24 -3.34 21.68 -9.45
CA ASP A 24 -3.97 22.62 -8.49
C ASP A 24 -5.15 22.09 -7.65
N ARG A 25 -5.82 21.02 -8.08
CA ARG A 25 -7.01 20.47 -7.39
C ARG A 25 -6.91 18.99 -7.03
N GLY A 26 -5.76 18.37 -7.32
CA GLY A 26 -5.58 16.92 -7.15
C GLY A 26 -5.04 16.50 -5.79
N LEU A 27 -4.44 17.43 -5.03
CA LEU A 27 -3.64 17.10 -3.85
C LEU A 27 -4.42 16.34 -2.78
N SER A 28 -5.58 16.86 -2.34
CA SER A 28 -6.35 16.20 -1.27
C SER A 28 -6.83 14.80 -1.65
N LYS A 29 -7.28 14.62 -2.91
CA LYS A 29 -7.73 13.31 -3.41
C LYS A 29 -6.55 12.33 -3.54
N PHE A 30 -5.41 12.82 -4.00
CA PHE A 30 -4.20 12.03 -4.12
C PHE A 30 -3.72 11.55 -2.75
N VAL A 31 -3.63 12.46 -1.78
CA VAL A 31 -3.22 12.13 -0.40
C VAL A 31 -4.20 11.13 0.22
N ALA A 32 -5.52 11.34 0.08
CA ALA A 32 -6.50 10.39 0.60
C ALA A 32 -6.30 8.98 0.01
N ARG A 33 -6.15 8.88 -1.31
CA ARG A 33 -5.89 7.59 -1.98
C ARG A 33 -4.55 6.97 -1.56
N ALA A 34 -3.51 7.79 -1.39
CA ALA A 34 -2.20 7.32 -0.97
C ALA A 34 -2.26 6.74 0.46
N VAL A 35 -2.95 7.43 1.38
CA VAL A 35 -3.15 6.95 2.75
C VAL A 35 -3.99 5.67 2.78
N GLU A 36 -5.08 5.60 2.00
CA GLU A 36 -5.89 4.38 1.88
C GLU A 36 -5.04 3.20 1.36
N SER A 37 -4.23 3.42 0.33
CA SER A 37 -3.37 2.38 -0.24
C SER A 37 -2.29 1.91 0.74
N GLU A 38 -1.74 2.82 1.55
CA GLU A 38 -0.73 2.45 2.55
C GLU A 38 -1.35 1.63 3.69
N LEU A 39 -2.53 2.05 4.18
CA LEU A 39 -3.28 1.28 5.18
C LEU A 39 -3.64 -0.12 4.69
N GLU A 40 -4.04 -0.26 3.43
CA GLU A 40 -4.32 -1.57 2.83
C GLU A 40 -3.06 -2.45 2.76
N ARG A 41 -1.90 -1.88 2.41
CA ARG A 41 -0.62 -2.61 2.40
C ARG A 41 -0.22 -3.07 3.79
N ASP A 42 -0.35 -2.21 4.79
CA ASP A 42 -0.06 -2.54 6.19
C ASP A 42 -0.96 -3.67 6.69
N GLN A 43 -2.26 -3.60 6.38
CA GLN A 43 -3.22 -4.66 6.74
C GLN A 43 -2.89 -5.99 6.05
N LEU A 44 -2.54 -5.96 4.76
CA LEU A 44 -2.13 -7.16 4.03
C LEU A 44 -0.84 -7.74 4.61
N GLY A 45 0.14 -6.91 4.96
CA GLY A 45 1.37 -7.34 5.62
C GLY A 45 1.09 -8.04 6.94
N GLN A 46 0.31 -7.42 7.82
CA GLN A 46 -0.10 -8.00 9.09
C GLN A 46 -0.82 -9.35 8.90
N TYR A 47 -1.71 -9.42 7.93
CA TYR A 47 -2.43 -10.67 7.66
C TYR A 47 -1.49 -11.79 7.15
N LEU A 48 -0.50 -11.47 6.33
CA LEU A 48 0.51 -12.44 5.91
C LEU A 48 1.36 -12.89 7.09
N ASP A 49 1.76 -11.98 7.97
CA ASP A 49 2.50 -12.32 9.19
C ASP A 49 1.68 -13.27 10.08
N GLU A 50 0.38 -13.00 10.27
CA GLU A 50 -0.54 -13.89 11.01
C GLU A 50 -0.66 -15.28 10.38
N LEU A 51 -0.63 -15.38 9.05
CA LEU A 51 -0.65 -16.66 8.34
C LEU A 51 0.67 -17.42 8.51
N ASP A 52 1.80 -16.72 8.43
CA ASP A 52 3.12 -17.29 8.64
C ASP A 52 3.28 -17.78 10.10
N GLU A 53 2.73 -17.06 11.08
CA GLU A 53 2.69 -17.52 12.48
C GLU A 53 1.85 -18.79 12.66
N GLN A 54 0.70 -18.86 11.99
CA GLN A 54 -0.24 -19.99 12.13
C GLN A 54 0.21 -21.25 11.38
N PHE A 55 0.82 -21.10 10.21
CA PHE A 55 1.09 -22.21 9.29
C PHE A 55 2.58 -22.42 8.99
N GLY A 56 3.43 -21.49 9.40
CA GLY A 56 4.84 -21.44 9.05
C GLY A 56 5.08 -20.83 7.67
N VAL A 57 6.31 -20.35 7.45
CA VAL A 57 6.72 -19.70 6.20
C VAL A 57 6.54 -20.62 5.00
N LEU A 58 5.96 -20.08 3.93
CA LEU A 58 5.76 -20.82 2.69
C LEU A 58 7.11 -21.23 2.04
N PRO A 59 7.39 -22.54 1.85
CA PRO A 59 8.63 -22.98 1.21
C PRO A 59 8.67 -22.58 -0.27
N ALA A 60 9.83 -22.11 -0.76
CA ALA A 60 10.02 -21.73 -2.16
C ALA A 60 9.67 -22.86 -3.15
N SER A 61 9.97 -24.11 -2.80
CA SER A 61 9.63 -25.30 -3.60
C SER A 61 8.13 -25.49 -3.82
N SER A 62 7.29 -24.95 -2.93
CA SER A 62 5.83 -25.01 -3.07
C SER A 62 5.34 -24.00 -4.10
N VAL A 63 5.94 -22.79 -4.13
CA VAL A 63 5.62 -21.75 -5.11
C VAL A 63 6.01 -22.20 -6.52
N GLU A 64 7.24 -22.71 -6.70
CA GLU A 64 7.73 -23.22 -7.98
C GLU A 64 6.84 -24.33 -8.56
N ARG A 65 6.34 -25.23 -7.69
CA ARG A 65 5.43 -26.30 -8.11
C ARG A 65 4.10 -25.74 -8.61
N VAL A 66 3.53 -24.74 -7.93
CA VAL A 66 2.26 -24.14 -8.32
C VAL A 66 2.41 -23.33 -9.60
N ASP A 67 3.51 -22.59 -9.76
CA ASP A 67 3.81 -21.81 -10.96
C ASP A 67 3.86 -22.69 -12.23
N GLN A 68 4.48 -23.88 -12.14
CA GLN A 68 4.49 -24.87 -13.22
C GLN A 68 3.09 -25.41 -13.58
N LEU A 69 2.14 -25.34 -12.66
CA LEU A 69 0.77 -25.82 -12.85
C LEU A 69 -0.20 -24.70 -13.25
N TRP A 70 0.26 -23.44 -13.24
CA TRP A 70 -0.59 -22.31 -13.54
C TRP A 70 -0.82 -22.19 -15.05
N PRO A 71 -2.08 -22.17 -15.52
CA PRO A 71 -2.36 -21.95 -16.93
C PRO A 71 -2.00 -20.51 -17.30
N SER A 72 -0.97 -20.36 -18.14
CA SER A 72 -0.52 -19.09 -18.73
C SER A 72 -1.52 -18.52 -19.72
#